data_AF-A0AA96NYH6-F1
#
_entry.id   AF-A0AA96NYH6-F1
#
_cell.length_a   1.000
_cell.length_b   1.000
_cell.length_c   1.000
_cell.angle_alpha   90.00
_cell.angle_beta   90.00
_cell.angle_gamma   90.00
#
_symmetry.space_group_name_H-M   'P 1'
#
loop_
_entity.id
_entity.type
_entity.pdbx_description
1 polymer ?
#
loop_
_entity_poly.entity_id
_entity_poly.type
_entity_poly.pdbx_seq_one_letter_code
_entity_poly.pdbx_strand_id
1 'polypeptide(L)'
;MTYQELVQRVIACRHADLELGLSRAREQKPFVEHVSSLLDKAGIEYAVRMDKDFQTTFCVEFDGNAEAAVYSAVSPYYLIFSGGGEFEVASRHPDGYSVRIVFGDVPV
;
A
#
# COMPACT_ATOMS: atom_id res chain seq x y z
N MET A 1 28.24 -17.81 -23.65
CA MET A 1 26.96 -17.32 -23.13
C MET A 1 26.07 -16.98 -24.32
N THR A 2 25.02 -17.77 -24.54
CA THR A 2 24.06 -17.60 -25.63
C THR A 2 22.98 -16.60 -25.23
N TYR A 3 22.28 -16.04 -26.23
CA TYR A 3 21.13 -15.17 -25.97
C TYR A 3 20.06 -15.87 -25.10
N GLN A 4 19.86 -17.18 -25.30
CA GLN A 4 18.93 -17.96 -24.51
C GLN A 4 19.36 -18.05 -23.04
N GLU A 5 20.66 -18.22 -22.75
CA GLU A 5 21.19 -18.21 -21.39
C GLU A 5 21.02 -16.83 -20.71
N LEU A 6 21.18 -15.73 -21.47
CA LEU A 6 20.92 -14.38 -20.97
C LEU A 6 19.45 -14.17 -20.61
N VAL A 7 18.52 -14.61 -21.47
CA VAL A 7 17.07 -14.52 -21.22
C VAL A 7 16.68 -15.34 -19.98
N GLN A 8 17.16 -16.58 -19.88
CA GLN A 8 16.88 -17.44 -18.71
C GLN A 8 17.38 -16.82 -17.40
N ARG A 9 18.56 -16.16 -17.43
CA ARG A 9 19.08 -15.44 -16.25
C ARG A 9 18.15 -14.31 -15.81
N VAL A 10 17.64 -13.51 -16.75
CA VAL A 10 16.70 -12.42 -16.43
C VAL A 10 15.39 -12.96 -15.87
N ILE A 11 14.85 -14.03 -16.45
CA ILE A 11 13.62 -14.68 -15.95
C ILE A 11 13.83 -15.19 -14.52
N ALA A 12 14.96 -15.84 -14.24
CA ALA A 12 15.26 -16.34 -12.90
C ALA A 12 15.34 -15.21 -11.85
N CYS A 13 15.98 -14.08 -12.19
CA CYS A 13 16.00 -12.92 -11.30
C CYS A 13 14.59 -12.37 -11.04
N ARG A 14 13.77 -12.22 -12.08
CA ARG A 14 12.38 -11.74 -11.94
C ARG A 14 11.53 -12.69 -11.09
N HIS A 15 11.73 -14.00 -11.22
CA HIS A 15 11.05 -14.99 -10.40
C HIS A 15 11.41 -14.84 -8.92
N ALA A 16 12.70 -14.69 -8.62
CA ALA A 16 13.16 -14.47 -7.25
C ALA A 16 12.61 -13.16 -6.66
N ASP A 17 12.61 -12.06 -7.43
CA ASP A 17 12.02 -10.79 -7.00
C ASP A 17 10.53 -10.94 -6.70
N LEU A 18 9.80 -11.71 -7.52
CA LEU A 18 8.38 -11.96 -7.34
C LEU A 18 8.12 -12.82 -6.10
N GLU A 19 8.92 -13.85 -5.84
CA GLU A 19 8.81 -14.67 -4.63
C GLU A 19 9.06 -13.85 -3.36
N LEU A 20 10.06 -12.97 -3.37
CA LEU A 20 10.33 -12.04 -2.27
C LEU A 20 9.17 -11.06 -2.08
N GLY A 21 8.65 -10.49 -3.16
CA GLY A 21 7.48 -9.62 -3.13
C GLY A 21 6.23 -10.30 -2.56
N LEU A 22 5.97 -11.55 -2.98
CA LEU A 22 4.86 -12.36 -2.43
C LEU A 22 5.03 -12.69 -0.95
N SER A 23 6.25 -12.99 -0.52
CA SER A 23 6.54 -13.22 0.91
C SER A 23 6.22 -11.97 1.71
N ARG A 24 6.73 -10.81 1.27
CA ARG A 24 6.48 -9.52 1.92
C ARG A 24 4.99 -9.15 1.93
N ALA A 25 4.26 -9.37 0.82
CA ALA A 25 2.83 -9.10 0.75
C ALA A 25 2.02 -9.96 1.74
N ARG A 26 2.42 -11.21 1.96
CA ARG A 26 1.80 -12.08 2.98
C ARG A 26 2.04 -11.58 4.40
N GLU A 27 3.26 -11.11 4.68
CA GLU A 27 3.61 -10.54 5.98
C GLU A 27 2.95 -9.18 6.22
N GLN A 28 2.75 -8.39 5.15
CA GLN A 28 2.08 -7.09 5.18
C GLN A 28 0.56 -7.22 5.34
N LYS A 29 -0.04 -8.37 4.99
CA LYS A 29 -1.50 -8.57 4.98
C LYS A 29 -2.21 -8.11 6.28
N PRO A 30 -1.76 -8.49 7.49
CA PRO A 30 -2.43 -8.05 8.73
C PRO A 30 -2.40 -6.53 8.93
N PHE A 31 -1.33 -5.86 8.48
CA PHE A 31 -1.21 -4.41 8.53
C PHE A 31 -2.20 -3.74 7.57
N VAL A 32 -2.29 -4.22 6.32
CA VAL A 32 -3.24 -3.70 5.32
C VAL A 32 -4.68 -3.91 5.77
N GLU A 33 -5.01 -5.10 6.27
CA GLU A 33 -6.36 -5.42 6.80
C GLU A 33 -6.72 -4.56 8.01
N HIS A 34 -5.74 -4.21 8.84
CA HIS A 34 -6.00 -3.31 9.97
C HIS A 34 -6.27 -1.87 9.51
N VAL A 35 -5.49 -1.34 8.55
CA VAL A 35 -5.76 -0.02 7.97
C VAL A 35 -7.15 0.00 7.31
N SER A 36 -7.49 -1.02 6.53
CA SER A 36 -8.83 -1.21 5.96
C SER A 36 -9.93 -1.18 7.04
N SER A 37 -9.76 -1.94 8.12
CA SER A 37 -10.72 -1.95 9.23
C SER A 37 -10.87 -0.59 9.93
N LEU A 38 -9.81 0.21 10.02
CA LEU A 38 -9.86 1.56 10.59
C LEU A 38 -10.66 2.52 9.70
N LEU A 39 -10.48 2.44 8.39
CA LEU A 39 -11.24 3.22 7.42
C LEU A 39 -12.72 2.81 7.42
N ASP A 40 -13.02 1.51 7.46
CA ASP A 40 -14.40 0.99 7.54
C ASP A 40 -15.11 1.47 8.80
N LYS A 41 -14.44 1.42 9.96
CA LYS A 41 -15.00 1.90 11.24
C LYS A 41 -15.25 3.40 11.25
N ALA A 42 -14.47 4.16 10.49
CA ALA A 42 -14.67 5.59 10.34
C ALA A 42 -15.77 5.93 9.30
N GLY A 43 -16.34 4.93 8.62
CA GLY A 43 -17.35 5.12 7.58
C GLY A 43 -16.79 5.76 6.31
N ILE A 44 -15.51 5.57 6.03
CA ILE A 44 -14.81 6.16 4.88
C ILE A 44 -14.91 5.18 3.71
N GLU A 45 -15.44 5.63 2.58
CA GLU A 45 -15.50 4.84 1.36
C GLU A 45 -14.15 4.89 0.61
N TYR A 46 -13.68 3.73 0.17
CA TYR A 46 -12.41 3.60 -0.55
C TYR A 46 -12.36 2.41 -1.50
N ALA A 47 -11.48 2.50 -2.50
CA ALA A 47 -11.05 1.39 -3.34
C ALA A 47 -9.60 1.00 -3.02
N VAL A 48 -9.28 -0.30 -3.03
CA VAL A 48 -7.92 -0.80 -2.78
C VAL A 48 -7.26 -1.17 -4.11
N ARG A 49 -6.02 -0.72 -4.30
CA ARG A 49 -5.16 -1.06 -5.45
C ARG A 49 -3.82 -1.59 -4.98
N MET A 50 -3.18 -2.35 -5.87
CA MET A 50 -1.83 -2.85 -5.68
C MET A 50 -1.04 -2.67 -6.96
N ASP A 51 0.17 -2.15 -6.86
CA ASP A 51 1.06 -2.03 -8.02
C ASP A 51 1.90 -3.30 -8.26
N LYS A 52 2.71 -3.27 -9.31
CA LYS A 52 3.59 -4.39 -9.70
C LYS A 52 4.65 -4.75 -8.65
N ASP A 53 4.92 -3.84 -7.71
CA ASP A 53 5.91 -3.99 -6.65
C ASP A 53 5.23 -4.35 -5.31
N PHE A 54 3.95 -4.76 -5.37
CA PHE A 54 3.09 -5.12 -4.23
C PHE A 54 2.78 -3.95 -3.28
N GLN A 55 3.00 -2.70 -3.69
CA GLN A 55 2.64 -1.54 -2.89
C GLN A 55 1.12 -1.36 -2.87
N THR A 56 0.53 -1.36 -1.69
CA THR A 56 -0.91 -1.17 -1.51
C THR A 56 -1.26 0.31 -1.44
N THR A 57 -2.30 0.70 -2.18
CA THR A 57 -2.84 2.07 -2.23
C THR A 57 -4.34 2.04 -1.95
N PHE A 58 -4.78 2.81 -0.95
CA PHE A 58 -6.19 3.10 -0.68
C PHE A 58 -6.58 4.38 -1.40
N CYS A 59 -7.56 4.30 -2.29
CA CYS A 59 -8.12 5.44 -3.01
C CYS A 59 -9.39 5.86 -2.29
N VAL A 60 -9.33 6.96 -1.54
CA VAL A 60 -10.45 7.48 -0.75
C VAL A 60 -11.21 8.49 -1.59
N GLU A 61 -12.53 8.33 -1.67
CA GLU A 61 -13.38 9.30 -2.35
C GLU A 61 -13.33 10.66 -1.64
N PHE A 62 -13.22 11.73 -2.42
CA PHE A 62 -13.08 13.08 -1.86
C PHE A 62 -14.44 13.61 -1.40
N ASP A 63 -14.78 13.35 -0.13
CA ASP A 63 -15.61 14.28 0.63
C ASP A 63 -14.69 15.35 1.24
N GLY A 64 -15.15 16.59 1.37
CA GLY A 64 -14.29 17.72 1.76
C GLY A 64 -13.61 17.61 3.14
N ASN A 65 -13.88 16.55 3.91
CA ASN A 65 -13.27 16.28 5.21
C ASN A 65 -12.54 14.92 5.30
N ALA A 66 -12.39 14.22 4.16
CA ALA A 66 -11.83 12.87 4.10
C ALA A 66 -10.40 12.80 4.65
N GLU A 67 -9.55 13.79 4.35
CA GLU A 67 -8.18 13.86 4.87
C GLU A 67 -8.14 13.90 6.40
N ALA A 68 -8.98 14.74 7.02
CA ALA A 68 -9.04 14.85 8.48
C ALA A 68 -9.64 13.59 9.12
N ALA A 69 -10.64 12.98 8.48
CA ALA A 69 -11.25 11.73 8.92
C ALA A 69 -10.23 10.57 8.90
N VAL A 70 -9.50 10.41 7.79
CA VAL A 70 -8.42 9.42 7.67
C VAL A 70 -7.34 9.67 8.71
N TYR A 71 -6.87 10.91 8.85
CA TYR A 71 -5.84 11.25 9.83
C TYR A 71 -6.29 10.88 11.26
N SER A 72 -7.52 11.24 11.64
CA SER A 72 -8.06 10.92 12.97
C SER A 72 -8.21 9.42 13.21
N ALA A 73 -8.58 8.65 12.18
CA ALA A 73 -8.77 7.21 12.29
C ALA A 73 -7.44 6.44 12.41
N VAL A 74 -6.42 6.89 11.67
CA VAL A 74 -5.18 6.13 11.45
C VAL A 74 -4.02 6.58 12.36
N SER A 75 -3.91 7.88 12.64
CA SER A 75 -2.79 8.44 13.43
C SER A 75 -2.63 7.89 14.87
N PRO A 76 -3.67 7.38 15.56
CA PRO A 76 -3.46 6.73 16.85
C PRO A 76 -2.57 5.47 16.75
N TYR A 77 -2.66 4.76 15.62
CA TYR A 77 -2.03 3.45 15.42
C TYR A 77 -0.72 3.53 14.65
N TYR A 78 -0.62 4.44 13.67
CA TYR A 78 0.45 4.46 12.68
C TYR A 78 1.13 5.83 12.57
N LEU A 79 2.24 5.88 11.84
CA LEU A 79 2.87 7.14 11.43
C LEU A 79 2.26 7.57 10.09
N ILE A 80 1.97 8.85 9.95
CA ILE A 80 1.42 9.43 8.72
C ILE A 80 2.41 10.48 8.22
N PHE A 81 2.84 10.33 6.97
CA PHE A 81 3.60 11.34 6.25
C PHE A 81 2.68 11.94 5.17
N SER A 82 2.42 13.23 5.26
CA SER A 82 1.59 13.94 4.28
C SER A 82 2.46 14.70 3.29
N GLY A 83 2.20 14.52 1.99
CA GLY A 83 2.88 15.28 0.94
C GLY A 83 2.16 15.12 -0.39
N GLY A 84 2.08 16.18 -1.20
CA GLY A 84 1.58 16.09 -2.58
C GLY A 84 0.12 15.65 -2.76
N GLY A 85 -0.73 15.74 -1.72
CA GLY A 85 -2.14 15.30 -1.78
C GLY A 85 -2.34 13.81 -1.48
N GLU A 86 -1.33 13.15 -0.92
CA GLU A 86 -1.41 11.76 -0.45
C GLU A 86 -0.86 11.62 0.98
N PHE A 87 -1.32 10.58 1.67
CA PHE A 87 -0.77 10.12 2.94
C PHE A 87 -0.01 8.83 2.74
N GLU A 88 1.24 8.79 3.21
CA GLU A 88 1.94 7.54 3.44
C GLU A 88 1.74 7.11 4.90
N VAL A 89 1.07 5.98 5.08
CA VAL A 89 0.81 5.38 6.39
C VAL A 89 1.82 4.27 6.62
N ALA A 90 2.69 4.44 7.61
CA ALA A 90 3.76 3.51 7.92
C ALA A 90 3.57 2.84 9.29
N SER A 91 3.95 1.56 9.35
CA SER A 91 4.07 0.82 10.61
C SER A 91 5.08 1.50 11.53
N ARG A 92 4.79 1.50 12.84
CA ARG A 92 5.74 1.94 13.87
C ARG A 92 6.80 0.87 14.20
N HIS A 93 6.60 -0.35 13.73
CA HIS A 93 7.54 -1.45 13.90
C HIS A 93 8.67 -1.38 12.85
N PRO A 94 9.86 -1.94 13.17
CA PRO A 94 11.01 -1.96 12.26
C PRO A 94 10.77 -2.76 10.96
N ASP A 95 9.65 -3.47 10.87
CA ASP A 95 9.24 -4.29 9.73
C ASP A 95 9.06 -3.48 8.43
N GLY A 96 8.94 -2.14 8.54
CA GLY A 96 9.07 -1.24 7.39
C GLY A 96 7.95 -1.34 6.35
N TYR A 97 6.75 -1.74 6.78
CA TYR A 97 5.56 -1.73 5.92
C TYR A 97 4.94 -0.34 5.85
N SER A 98 4.59 0.10 4.65
CA SER A 98 3.77 1.29 4.43
C SER A 98 2.68 1.03 3.39
N VAL A 99 1.58 1.77 3.50
CA VAL A 99 0.55 1.88 2.45
C VAL A 99 0.39 3.34 2.06
N ARG A 100 -0.06 3.57 0.85
CA ARG A 100 -0.44 4.92 0.39
C ARG A 100 -1.95 5.09 0.54
N ILE A 101 -2.37 6.29 0.92
CA ILE A 101 -3.76 6.72 0.87
C ILE A 101 -3.79 7.96 -0.02
N VAL A 102 -4.47 7.85 -1.14
CA VAL A 102 -4.66 8.94 -2.10
C VAL A 102 -6.09 9.43 -2.02
N PHE A 103 -6.28 10.74 -2.12
CA PHE A 103 -7.59 11.38 -2.04
C PHE A 103 -8.01 11.86 -3.43
N GLY A 104 -9.27 11.64 -3.79
CA GLY A 104 -9.79 12.10 -5.07
C GLY A 104 -10.56 11.05 -5.85
N ASP A 105 -11.13 11.49 -6.96
CA ASP A 105 -11.80 10.65 -7.93
C ASP A 105 -10.72 9.88 -8.73
N VAL A 106 -10.24 8.77 -8.15
CA VAL A 106 -9.21 7.95 -8.79
C VAL A 106 -9.90 7.01 -9.78
N PRO A 107 -9.73 7.17 -11.11
CA PRO A 107 -10.44 6.38 -12.11
C PRO A 107 -10.11 4.90 -11.93
N VAL A 108 -11.15 4.08 -11.75
CA VAL A 108 -11.11 2.62 -11.56
C VAL A 108 -10.41 1.87 -12.69
#